data_AF-A0A1A8K0N4-F1
#
_entry.id   AF-A0A1A8K0N4-F1
#
_cell.length_a   1.000
_cell.length_b   1.000
_cell.length_c   1.000
_cell.angle_alpha   90.00
_cell.angle_beta   90.00
_cell.angle_gamma   90.00
#
_symmetry.space_group_name_H-M   'P 1'
#
loop_
_entity.id
_entity.type
_entity.pdbx_description
1 polymer ?
#
loop_
_entity_poly.entity_id
_entity_poly.type
_entity_poly.pdbx_seq_one_letter_code
_entity_poly.pdbx_strand_id
1 'polypeptide(L)'
;MITPAFDLSQDPDQLILCIRVPYTRTSEFDLFIDGTDLKFFAKPYFLRLTLPGRIVEDGREKAKFDIDKGLFTLQVPKETAGEHFEGLQMLTSLLAPKGTRSA
;
A
#
# COMPACT_ATOMS: atom_id res chain seq x y z
N MET A 1 4.51 15.68 -7.04
CA MET A 1 4.06 14.29 -6.83
C MET A 1 2.63 14.33 -6.32
N ILE A 2 1.79 13.38 -6.71
CA ILE A 2 0.36 13.35 -6.38
C ILE A 2 0.09 12.15 -5.49
N THR A 3 -0.62 12.32 -4.38
CA THR A 3 -1.09 11.18 -3.60
C THR A 3 -2.25 10.53 -4.36
N PRO A 4 -2.12 9.28 -4.83
CA PRO A 4 -3.21 8.60 -5.52
C PRO A 4 -4.35 8.29 -4.53
N ALA A 5 -5.57 8.15 -5.05
CA ALA A 5 -6.63 7.52 -4.28
C ALA A 5 -6.31 6.03 -4.11
N PHE A 6 -6.53 5.51 -2.91
CA PHE A 6 -6.22 4.12 -2.58
C PHE A 6 -7.22 3.55 -1.59
N ASP A 7 -7.31 2.22 -1.58
CA ASP A 7 -8.12 1.43 -0.66
C ASP A 7 -7.24 0.31 -0.08
N LEU A 8 -7.50 -0.04 1.18
CA LEU A 8 -6.84 -1.14 1.88
C LEU A 8 -7.88 -2.15 2.35
N SER A 9 -7.58 -3.42 2.16
CA SER A 9 -8.33 -4.54 2.71
C SER A 9 -7.36 -5.63 3.14
N GLN A 10 -7.84 -6.64 3.85
CA GLN A 10 -6.98 -7.70 4.37
C GLN A 10 -7.74 -9.01 4.47
N ASP A 11 -6.98 -10.09 4.33
CA ASP A 11 -7.35 -11.43 4.74
C ASP A 11 -6.45 -11.86 5.93
N PRO A 12 -6.66 -13.02 6.57
CA PRO A 12 -5.80 -13.47 7.66
C PRO A 12 -4.31 -13.49 7.30
N ASP A 13 -3.95 -13.79 6.05
CA ASP A 13 -2.55 -13.99 5.65
C ASP A 13 -1.92 -12.78 4.92
N GLN A 14 -2.73 -11.86 4.40
CA GLN A 14 -2.27 -10.85 3.45
C GLN A 14 -2.99 -9.51 3.58
N LEU A 15 -2.27 -8.45 3.30
CA LEU A 15 -2.78 -7.10 3.08
C LEU A 15 -2.96 -6.87 1.58
N ILE A 16 -4.08 -6.26 1.19
CA ILE A 16 -4.44 -5.97 -0.19
C ILE A 16 -4.56 -4.45 -0.35
N LEU A 17 -3.66 -3.86 -1.13
CA LEU A 17 -3.60 -2.43 -1.44
C LEU A 17 -4.04 -2.21 -2.90
N CYS A 18 -5.08 -1.41 -3.07
CA CYS A 18 -5.57 -0.98 -4.38
C CYS A 18 -5.29 0.50 -4.58
N ILE A 19 -4.63 0.89 -5.66
CA ILE A 19 -4.19 2.27 -5.95
C ILE A 19 -4.69 2.69 -7.33
N ARG A 20 -5.39 3.82 -7.40
CA ARG A 20 -5.86 4.42 -8.66
C ARG A 20 -4.78 5.30 -9.28
N VAL A 21 -4.27 4.87 -10.43
CA VAL A 21 -3.15 5.50 -11.17
C VAL A 21 -3.45 5.63 -12.69
N PRO A 22 -4.55 6.28 -13.10
CA PRO A 22 -4.98 6.34 -14.51
C PRO A 22 -4.01 7.08 -15.44
N TYR A 23 -3.10 7.91 -14.90
CA TYR A 23 -2.16 8.70 -15.70
C TYR A 23 -0.76 8.09 -15.77
N THR A 24 -0.55 6.92 -15.16
CA THR A 24 0.73 6.22 -15.25
C THR A 24 0.85 5.58 -16.62
N ARG A 25 1.82 6.08 -17.40
CA ARG A 25 2.22 5.48 -18.68
C ARG A 25 3.35 4.53 -18.35
N THR A 26 3.22 3.25 -18.67
CA THR A 26 4.28 2.23 -18.60
C THR A 26 4.71 1.77 -17.19
N SER A 27 5.10 0.49 -17.10
CA SER A 27 5.17 -0.42 -15.95
C SER A 27 6.19 -0.09 -14.84
N GLU A 28 6.64 1.16 -14.73
CA GLU A 28 7.61 1.56 -13.71
C GLU A 28 6.89 1.84 -12.39
N PHE A 29 6.60 0.75 -11.68
CA PHE A 29 6.14 0.77 -10.30
C PHE A 29 7.32 0.40 -9.41
N ASP A 30 7.72 1.31 -8.53
CA ASP A 30 8.68 0.99 -7.47
C ASP A 30 7.92 0.76 -6.16
N LEU A 31 8.20 -0.37 -5.53
CA LEU A 31 7.69 -0.74 -4.22
C LEU A 31 8.85 -0.84 -3.23
N PHE A 32 8.59 -0.38 -2.01
CA PHE A 32 9.50 -0.55 -0.89
C PHE A 32 8.69 -0.95 0.34
N ILE A 33 9.06 -2.07 0.95
CA ILE A 33 8.44 -2.64 2.14
C ILE A 33 9.50 -2.79 3.23
N ASP A 34 9.24 -2.20 4.39
CA ASP A 34 10.09 -2.33 5.58
C ASP A 34 9.22 -2.40 6.84
N GLY A 35 8.90 -3.63 7.25
CA GLY A 35 8.05 -3.90 8.41
C GLY A 35 6.67 -3.25 8.28
N THR A 36 6.46 -2.11 8.91
CA THR A 36 5.19 -1.37 8.84
C THR A 36 5.15 -0.32 7.72
N ASP A 37 6.30 0.04 7.14
CA ASP A 37 6.36 1.09 6.15
C ASP A 37 6.23 0.51 4.73
N LEU A 38 5.25 1.01 3.98
CA LEU A 38 5.04 0.70 2.57
C LEU A 38 5.16 1.99 1.77
N LYS A 39 6.01 1.98 0.74
CA LYS A 39 6.09 3.09 -0.23
C LYS A 39 5.82 2.55 -1.63
N PHE A 40 5.02 3.31 -2.35
CA PHE A 40 4.71 3.09 -3.75
C PHE A 40 5.06 4.35 -4.53
N PHE A 41 5.78 4.17 -5.63
CA PHE A 41 6.12 5.24 -6.56
C PHE A 41 5.77 4.81 -7.98
N ALA A 42 5.07 5.70 -8.69
CA ALA A 42 4.74 5.52 -10.09
C ALA A 42 4.41 6.89 -10.68
N LYS A 43 5.26 7.47 -11.52
CA LYS A 43 5.11 8.87 -11.95
C LYS A 43 3.70 9.16 -12.51
N PRO A 44 3.01 10.22 -12.06
CA PRO A 44 3.42 11.28 -11.10
C PRO A 44 3.11 10.98 -9.61
N TYR A 45 2.67 9.78 -9.30
CA TYR A 45 2.17 9.35 -7.99
C TYR A 45 3.27 8.94 -7.02
N PHE A 46 3.02 9.26 -5.76
CA PHE A 46 3.78 8.75 -4.63
C PHE A 46 2.82 8.49 -3.47
N LEU A 47 2.93 7.33 -2.85
CA LEU A 47 2.16 6.96 -1.67
C LEU A 47 3.12 6.38 -0.64
N ARG A 48 3.06 6.88 0.59
CA ARG A 48 3.73 6.30 1.74
C ARG A 48 2.69 6.00 2.80
N LEU A 49 2.69 4.76 3.26
CA LEU A 49 1.81 4.28 4.31
C LEU A 49 2.64 3.79 5.48
N THR A 50 2.18 4.09 6.68
CA THR A 50 2.59 3.41 7.90
C THR A 50 1.44 2.54 8.35
N LEU A 51 1.61 1.23 8.21
CA LEU A 51 0.63 0.21 8.52
C LEU A 51 0.56 -0.06 10.04
N PRO A 52 -0.61 -0.51 10.54
CA PRO A 52 -0.80 -0.83 11.96
C PRO A 52 -0.08 -2.14 12.38
N GLY A 53 0.20 -3.02 11.42
CA GLY A 53 0.95 -4.27 11.61
C GLY A 53 2.07 -4.42 10.59
N ARG A 54 2.88 -5.46 10.74
CA ARG A 54 4.08 -5.70 9.93
C ARG A 54 3.76 -6.59 8.73
N ILE A 55 4.28 -6.21 7.56
CA ILE A 55 4.22 -6.98 6.32
C ILE A 55 5.64 -7.40 5.92
N VAL A 56 5.73 -8.43 5.09
CA VAL A 56 7.01 -9.01 4.66
C VAL A 56 7.03 -9.23 3.15
N GLU A 57 8.17 -8.94 2.54
CA GLU A 57 8.48 -9.28 1.16
C GLU A 57 9.27 -10.60 1.16
N ASP A 58 8.59 -11.71 0.88
CA ASP A 58 9.16 -13.06 0.94
C ASP A 58 9.00 -13.86 -0.36
N GLY A 59 8.61 -13.19 -1.45
CA GLY A 59 8.37 -13.78 -2.76
C GLY A 59 6.94 -14.25 -2.97
N ARG A 60 6.06 -14.16 -1.97
CA ARG A 60 4.62 -14.51 -2.10
C ARG A 60 3.76 -13.30 -2.45
N GLU A 61 4.33 -12.10 -2.45
CA GLU A 61 3.65 -10.88 -2.89
C GLU A 61 3.23 -10.95 -4.36
N LYS A 62 2.12 -10.30 -4.68
CA LYS A 62 1.58 -10.25 -6.05
C LYS A 62 1.19 -8.83 -6.40
N ALA A 63 1.73 -8.32 -7.50
CA ALA A 63 1.33 -7.04 -8.07
C ALA A 63 0.62 -7.26 -9.42
N LYS A 64 -0.49 -6.57 -9.63
CA LYS A 64 -1.25 -6.56 -10.88
C LYS A 64 -1.59 -5.13 -11.26
N PHE A 65 -1.44 -4.80 -12.54
CA PHE A 65 -1.88 -3.54 -13.09
C PHE A 65 -2.94 -3.75 -14.17
N ASP A 66 -4.14 -3.21 -13.96
CA ASP A 66 -5.22 -3.14 -14.94
C ASP A 66 -5.13 -1.76 -15.62
N ILE A 67 -4.49 -1.74 -16.79
CA ILE A 67 -4.21 -0.50 -17.55
C ILE A 67 -5.52 0.19 -17.95
N ASP A 68 -6.51 -0.58 -18.39
CA ASP A 68 -7.79 -0.06 -18.87
C ASP A 68 -8.56 0.67 -17.75
N LYS A 69 -8.43 0.19 -16.51
CA LYS A 69 -9.03 0.82 -15.32
C LYS A 69 -8.10 1.81 -14.61
N GLY A 70 -6.82 1.85 -14.98
CA GLY A 70 -5.80 2.57 -14.23
C GLY A 70 -5.70 2.11 -12.78
N LEU A 71 -5.81 0.81 -12.51
CA LEU A 71 -5.86 0.25 -11.16
C LEU A 71 -4.67 -0.67 -10.90
N PHE A 72 -3.85 -0.30 -9.93
CA PHE A 72 -2.77 -1.13 -9.41
C PHE A 72 -3.25 -1.86 -8.16
N THR A 73 -3.05 -3.16 -8.09
CA THR A 73 -3.38 -4.01 -6.94
C THR A 73 -2.14 -4.74 -6.46
N LEU A 74 -1.81 -4.57 -5.18
CA LEU A 74 -0.72 -5.23 -4.51
C LEU A 74 -1.26 -6.10 -3.38
N GLN A 75 -0.86 -7.36 -3.37
CA GLN A 75 -1.10 -8.31 -2.28
C GLN A 75 0.24 -8.58 -1.60
N VAL A 76 0.35 -8.28 -0.31
CA VAL A 76 1.58 -8.50 0.47
C VAL A 76 1.28 -9.40 1.67
N PRO A 77 2.06 -10.45 1.92
CA PRO A 77 1.93 -11.25 3.13
C PRO A 77 2.12 -10.41 4.40
N LYS A 78 1.34 -10.75 5.42
CA LYS A 78 1.60 -10.29 6.78
C LYS A 78 2.81 -11.03 7.35
N GLU A 79 3.59 -10.35 8.18
CA GLU A 79 4.69 -10.98 8.89
C GLU A 79 4.16 -12.03 9.89
N THR A 80 3.01 -11.74 10.53
CA THR A 80 2.29 -12.68 11.41
C THR A 80 0.95 -13.07 10.78
N ALA A 81 0.83 -14.33 10.35
CA ALA A 81 -0.43 -14.87 9.84
C ALA A 81 -1.52 -14.85 10.91
N GLY A 82 -2.73 -14.43 10.53
CA GLY A 82 -3.87 -14.26 11.44
C GLY A 82 -3.90 -12.92 12.19
N GLU A 83 -2.86 -12.10 12.13
CA GLU A 83 -2.87 -10.76 12.73
C GLU A 83 -3.92 -9.88 12.03
N HIS A 84 -4.79 -9.21 12.79
CA HIS A 84 -5.76 -8.28 12.24
C HIS A 84 -5.24 -6.84 12.30
N PHE A 85 -5.22 -6.15 11.16
CA PHE A 85 -4.75 -4.78 11.04
C PHE A 85 -5.91 -3.82 11.26
N GLU A 86 -5.97 -3.18 12.42
CA GLU A 86 -7.05 -2.26 12.76
C GLU A 86 -6.94 -0.93 11.98
N GLY A 87 -8.09 -0.31 11.68
CA GLY A 87 -8.13 1.05 11.15
C GLY A 87 -7.67 1.23 9.70
N LEU A 88 -7.66 0.19 8.87
CA LEU A 88 -7.31 0.30 7.44
C LEU A 88 -8.17 1.31 6.66
N GLN A 89 -9.41 1.51 7.10
CA GLN A 89 -10.35 2.52 6.59
C GLN A 89 -10.04 3.97 7.01
N MET A 90 -9.15 4.19 8.00
CA MET A 90 -8.73 5.52 8.46
C MET A 90 -7.50 5.99 7.66
N LEU A 91 -7.67 6.15 6.34
CA LEU A 91 -6.58 6.38 5.38
C LEU A 91 -5.71 7.60 5.73
N THR A 92 -6.27 8.65 6.31
CA THR A 92 -5.53 9.84 6.75
C THR A 92 -4.53 9.54 7.86
N SER A 93 -4.84 8.62 8.77
CA SER A 93 -3.95 8.19 9.85
C SER A 93 -2.77 7.37 9.33
N LEU A 94 -2.96 6.63 8.23
CA LEU A 94 -1.92 5.82 7.59
C LEU A 94 -0.93 6.65 6.77
N LEU A 95 -1.35 7.84 6.31
CA LEU A 95 -0.52 8.80 5.58
C LEU A 95 0.39 9.63 6.50
N ALA A 96 0.07 9.72 7.79
CA ALA A 96 0.82 10.52 8.74
C ALA A 96 2.21 9.89 9.03
N PRO A 97 3.32 10.61 8.83
CA PRO A 97 4.63 10.13 9.24
C PRO A 97 4.64 9.86 10.75
N LYS A 98 5.26 8.74 11.20
CA LYS A 98 5.55 8.51 12.62
C LYS A 98 6.34 9.73 13.16
N GLY A 99 5.65 10.66 13.82
CA GLY A 99 6.24 11.90 14.31
C GLY A 99 5.33 13.13 14.33
N THR A 100 4.19 13.13 13.63
CA THR A 100 3.20 14.21 13.78
C THR A 100 1.98 13.69 14.53
N ARG A 101 2.06 13.69 15.86
CA ARG A 101 0.85 13.80 16.68
C ARG A 101 0.26 15.18 16.36
N SER A 102 -0.84 15.24 15.62
CA SER A 102 -1.69 16.42 15.67
C SER A 102 -2.19 16.51 17.11
N ALA A 103 -1.68 17.49 17.84
CA ALA A 103 -2.15 17.88 19.16
C ALA A 103 -3.55 18.48 19.08
#